data_AF-A0A812SPT2-F1
#
_entry.id   AF-A0A812SPT2-F1
#
_cell.length_a   1.000
_cell.length_b   1.000
_cell.length_c   1.000
_cell.angle_alpha   90.00
_cell.angle_beta   90.00
_cell.angle_gamma   90.00
#
_symmetry.space_group_name_H-M   'P 1'
#
loop_
_entity.id
_entity.type
_entity.pdbx_description
1 polymer ?
#
loop_
_entity_poly.entity_id
_entity_poly.type
_entity_poly.pdbx_seq_one_letter_code
_entity_poly.pdbx_strand_id
1 'polypeptide(L)'
;MVFEHGKTPGSGDGGCVNLKRGGLVQTGGSILFSDCHAGSWGSAGALFVNGNLRQTDGQLLFYDCTSPLSGGALSVLGDATQEGGLMEFQKCYSEETGGGMHVLGDLTQLGGMI
;
A
#
# COMPACT_ATOMS: atom_id res chain seq x y z
N MET A 1 7.18 -5.40 -11.68
CA MET A 1 7.03 -6.49 -10.69
C MET A 1 5.56 -6.61 -10.38
N VAL A 2 5.04 -7.82 -10.20
CA VAL A 2 3.60 -8.06 -10.01
C VAL A 2 3.40 -8.98 -8.80
N PHE A 3 2.45 -8.64 -7.93
CA PHE A 3 2.00 -9.44 -6.80
C PHE A 3 0.48 -9.58 -6.88
N GLU A 4 -0.03 -10.81 -6.87
CA GLU A 4 -1.46 -11.04 -7.08
C GLU A 4 -2.01 -12.10 -6.12
N HIS A 5 -3.32 -12.02 -5.82
CA HIS A 5 -4.08 -13.04 -5.07
C HIS A 5 -3.51 -13.34 -3.67
N GLY A 6 -2.85 -12.36 -3.05
CA GLY A 6 -2.24 -12.50 -1.74
C GLY A 6 -3.27 -12.37 -0.63
N LYS A 7 -3.23 -13.28 0.36
CA LYS A 7 -4.11 -13.20 1.52
C LYS A 7 -3.40 -13.66 2.78
N THR A 8 -3.52 -12.87 3.85
CA THR A 8 -3.03 -13.24 5.18
C THR A 8 -4.14 -13.82 6.05
N PRO A 9 -3.85 -14.86 6.87
CA PRO A 9 -4.81 -15.38 7.84
C PRO A 9 -4.90 -14.50 9.10
N GLY A 10 -6.04 -14.54 9.78
CA GLY A 10 -6.21 -13.93 11.10
C GLY A 10 -6.01 -12.41 11.10
N SER A 11 -5.03 -11.93 11.87
CA SER A 11 -4.72 -10.50 12.03
C SER A 11 -3.50 -10.07 11.20
N GLY A 12 -3.22 -10.72 10.07
CA GLY A 12 -2.06 -10.37 9.26
C GLY A 12 -2.32 -9.15 8.37
N ASP A 13 -1.42 -8.18 8.41
CA ASP A 13 -1.40 -7.04 7.47
C ASP A 13 -0.71 -7.40 6.16
N GLY A 14 -0.95 -6.64 5.10
CA GLY A 14 -0.19 -6.74 3.85
C GLY A 14 -0.37 -8.09 3.16
N GLY A 15 -1.55 -8.32 2.58
CA GLY A 15 -1.94 -9.59 1.97
C GLY A 15 -0.95 -10.13 0.92
N CYS A 16 -0.26 -9.23 0.21
CA CYS A 16 0.79 -9.58 -0.75
C CYS A 16 2.19 -9.34 -0.20
N VAL A 17 2.45 -8.18 0.42
CA VAL A 17 3.75 -7.82 0.98
C VAL A 17 3.57 -7.19 2.35
N ASN A 18 4.27 -7.74 3.36
CA ASN A 18 4.28 -7.21 4.71
C ASN A 18 5.72 -6.91 5.16
N LEU A 19 6.06 -5.62 5.21
CA LEU A 19 7.33 -5.13 5.71
C LEU A 19 7.21 -4.78 7.20
N LYS A 20 7.25 -5.80 8.07
CA LYS A 20 7.12 -5.64 9.54
C LYS A 20 8.21 -4.80 10.19
N ARG A 21 9.35 -4.64 9.52
CA ARG A 21 10.48 -3.80 9.95
C ARG A 21 11.16 -3.21 8.72
N GLY A 22 11.19 -1.89 8.62
CA GLY A 22 11.87 -1.17 7.54
C GLY A 22 10.93 -0.45 6.59
N GLY A 23 11.51 0.21 5.59
CA GLY A 23 10.78 0.99 4.60
C GLY A 23 10.76 0.34 3.21
N LEU A 24 9.92 0.89 2.34
CA LEU A 24 9.93 0.59 0.91
C LEU A 24 10.57 1.76 0.16
N VAL A 25 11.55 1.46 -0.69
CA VAL A 25 12.07 2.40 -1.68
C VAL A 25 11.85 1.79 -3.06
N GLN A 26 11.05 2.47 -3.89
CA GLN A 26 10.89 2.13 -5.30
C GLN A 26 11.39 3.30 -6.15
N THR A 27 12.21 2.99 -7.15
CA THR A 27 12.81 3.96 -8.06
C THR A 27 12.60 3.50 -9.50
N GLY A 28 11.75 4.22 -10.24
CA GLY A 28 11.38 3.87 -11.61
C GLY A 28 10.72 2.48 -11.76
N GLY A 29 10.42 2.09 -13.00
CA GLY A 29 9.71 0.84 -13.28
C GLY A 29 8.26 0.84 -12.79
N SER A 30 7.63 -0.33 -12.78
CA SER A 30 6.23 -0.49 -12.36
C SER A 30 6.11 -1.66 -11.38
N ILE A 31 5.42 -1.44 -10.26
CA ILE A 31 5.01 -2.46 -9.29
C ILE A 31 3.48 -2.47 -9.26
N LEU A 32 2.90 -3.65 -9.51
CA LEU A 32 1.47 -3.88 -9.48
C LEU A 32 1.11 -4.83 -8.33
N PHE A 33 0.09 -4.46 -7.58
CA PHE A 33 -0.62 -5.31 -6.63
C PHE A 33 -2.06 -5.49 -7.09
N SER A 34 -2.52 -6.72 -7.25
CA SER A 34 -3.89 -7.03 -7.66
C SER A 34 -4.53 -8.11 -6.79
N ASP A 35 -5.81 -7.96 -6.46
CA ASP A 35 -6.58 -8.98 -5.71
C ASP A 35 -5.89 -9.41 -4.39
N CYS A 36 -5.31 -8.44 -3.67
CA CYS A 36 -4.64 -8.69 -2.40
C CYS A 36 -5.54 -8.29 -1.22
N HIS A 37 -5.65 -9.16 -0.21
CA HIS A 37 -6.53 -8.95 0.94
C HIS A 37 -5.84 -9.17 2.29
N ALA A 38 -6.08 -8.28 3.23
CA ALA A 38 -5.63 -8.44 4.60
C ALA A 38 -6.49 -9.47 5.35
N GLY A 39 -5.97 -9.99 6.46
CA GLY A 39 -6.74 -10.84 7.36
C GLY A 39 -7.86 -10.07 8.05
N SER A 40 -8.78 -10.79 8.71
CA SER A 40 -9.97 -10.27 9.41
C SER A 40 -9.73 -9.10 10.38
N TRP A 41 -8.49 -8.92 10.85
CA TRP A 41 -8.09 -7.82 11.72
C TRP A 41 -6.79 -7.15 11.25
N GLY A 42 -6.55 -7.16 9.94
CA GLY A 42 -5.35 -6.59 9.33
C GLY A 42 -5.61 -5.26 8.61
N SER A 43 -4.54 -4.50 8.44
CA SER A 43 -4.44 -3.33 7.57
C SER A 43 -3.73 -3.68 6.26
N ALA A 44 -3.83 -2.82 5.25
CA ALA A 44 -3.20 -2.99 3.94
C ALA A 44 -3.55 -4.31 3.24
N GLY A 45 -4.53 -4.29 2.34
CA GLY A 45 -4.85 -5.46 1.53
C GLY A 45 -3.66 -5.96 0.72
N ALA A 46 -2.83 -5.04 0.21
CA ALA A 46 -1.66 -5.37 -0.59
C ALA A 46 -0.35 -5.21 0.17
N LEU A 47 -0.04 -3.99 0.59
CA LEU A 47 1.30 -3.58 1.01
C LEU A 47 1.26 -2.89 2.37
N PHE A 48 1.80 -3.57 3.37
CA PHE A 48 2.00 -2.99 4.70
C PHE A 48 3.45 -2.57 4.90
N VAL A 49 3.68 -1.33 5.32
CA VAL A 49 5.03 -0.77 5.57
C VAL A 49 5.14 -0.25 7.01
N ASN A 50 5.87 -0.97 7.85
CA ASN A 50 6.23 -0.51 9.20
C ASN A 50 7.54 0.30 9.18
N GLY A 51 7.44 1.47 8.55
CA GLY A 51 8.52 2.40 8.27
C GLY A 51 8.09 3.41 7.21
N ASN A 52 9.05 3.98 6.48
CA ASN A 52 8.77 5.00 5.47
C ASN A 52 8.61 4.36 4.08
N LEU A 53 7.72 4.93 3.27
CA LEU A 53 7.60 4.63 1.85
C LEU A 53 8.14 5.80 1.04
N ARG A 54 9.04 5.53 0.11
CA ARG A 54 9.52 6.50 -0.88
C ARG A 54 9.36 5.93 -2.28
N GLN A 55 8.56 6.59 -3.09
CA GLN A 55 8.43 6.32 -4.51
C GLN A 55 9.04 7.47 -5.30
N THR A 56 10.01 7.16 -6.17
CA THR A 56 10.63 8.14 -7.08
C THR A 56 10.45 7.65 -8.51
N ASP A 57 9.67 8.38 -9.32
CA ASP A 57 9.24 8.00 -10.67
C ASP A 57 8.57 6.61 -10.75
N GLY A 58 8.20 6.19 -11.96
CA GLY A 58 7.58 4.88 -12.18
C GLY A 58 6.14 4.82 -11.71
N GLN A 59 5.68 3.61 -11.41
CA GLN A 59 4.29 3.32 -11.10
C GLN A 59 4.17 2.37 -9.90
N LEU A 60 3.32 2.72 -8.95
CA LEU A 60 2.90 1.88 -7.84
C LEU A 60 1.38 1.72 -7.90
N LEU A 61 0.93 0.60 -8.45
CA LEU A 61 -0.46 0.37 -8.85
C LEU A 61 -1.11 -0.65 -7.91
N PHE A 62 -2.34 -0.34 -7.46
CA PHE A 62 -3.11 -1.20 -6.57
C PHE A 62 -4.54 -1.36 -7.10
N TYR A 63 -4.91 -2.60 -7.43
CA TYR A 63 -6.22 -2.93 -8.01
C TYR A 63 -6.95 -3.99 -7.21
N ASP A 64 -8.21 -3.73 -6.87
CA ASP A 64 -9.10 -4.68 -6.18
C ASP A 64 -8.53 -5.19 -4.82
N CYS A 65 -7.78 -4.35 -4.11
CA CYS A 65 -7.17 -4.71 -2.82
C CYS A 65 -8.00 -4.20 -1.64
N THR A 66 -8.20 -5.03 -0.62
CA THR A 66 -9.06 -4.64 0.53
C THR A 66 -8.47 -5.02 1.89
N SER A 67 -8.80 -4.23 2.91
CA SER A 67 -8.46 -4.52 4.30
C SER A 67 -9.64 -4.23 5.23
N PRO A 68 -9.77 -4.95 6.36
CA PRO A 68 -10.77 -4.57 7.36
C PRO A 68 -10.43 -3.24 8.05
N LEU A 69 -9.20 -3.07 8.52
CA LEU A 69 -8.88 -1.95 9.42
C LEU A 69 -8.53 -0.67 8.67
N SER A 70 -7.30 -0.58 8.13
CA SER A 70 -6.85 0.65 7.48
C SER A 70 -6.15 0.43 6.15
N GLY A 71 -6.32 1.40 5.26
CA GLY A 71 -5.65 1.47 3.97
C GLY A 71 -5.91 0.24 3.12
N GLY A 72 -7.02 0.24 2.37
CA GLY A 72 -7.53 -0.92 1.62
C GLY A 72 -6.47 -1.65 0.81
N ALA A 73 -5.53 -0.92 0.21
CA ALA A 73 -4.36 -1.51 -0.44
C ALA A 73 -3.06 -1.24 0.32
N LEU A 74 -2.82 0.02 0.70
CA LEU A 74 -1.54 0.48 1.24
C LEU A 74 -1.74 1.05 2.65
N SER A 75 -0.92 0.59 3.59
CA SER A 75 -0.82 1.19 4.93
C SER A 75 0.66 1.43 5.29
N VAL A 76 0.99 2.67 5.64
CA VAL A 76 2.35 3.11 5.99
C VAL A 76 2.31 3.69 7.40
N LEU A 77 3.08 3.11 8.32
CA LEU A 77 3.15 3.59 9.71
C LEU A 77 4.14 4.75 9.93
N GLY A 78 5.03 5.00 8.97
CA GLY A 78 5.87 6.20 8.92
C GLY A 78 5.39 7.19 7.86
N ASP A 79 6.34 7.87 7.23
CA ASP A 79 6.06 8.87 6.18
C ASP A 79 5.94 8.21 4.80
N ALA A 80 5.09 8.76 3.95
CA ALA A 80 4.98 8.40 2.55
C ALA A 80 5.38 9.59 1.67
N THR A 81 6.41 9.43 0.84
CA THR A 81 6.84 10.46 -0.11
C THR A 81 6.72 9.94 -1.53
N GLN A 82 5.97 10.67 -2.36
CA GLN A 82 5.98 10.53 -3.82
C GLN A 82 6.83 11.64 -4.43
N GLU A 83 7.75 11.26 -5.32
CA GLU A 83 8.57 12.15 -6.12
C GLU A 83 8.40 11.79 -7.61
N GLY A 84 7.39 12.36 -8.27
CA GLY A 84 7.07 12.04 -9.65
C GLY A 84 6.33 10.70 -9.81
N GLY A 85 6.13 10.26 -11.04
CA GLY A 85 5.45 8.98 -11.33
C GLY A 85 3.95 8.96 -10.99
N LEU A 86 3.43 7.75 -10.76
CA LEU A 86 2.02 7.47 -10.48
C LEU A 86 1.89 6.49 -9.30
N MET A 87 1.05 6.83 -8.33
CA MET A 87 0.50 5.91 -7.35
C MET A 87 -1.00 5.81 -7.64
N GLU A 88 -1.53 4.63 -7.93
CA GLU A 88 -2.93 4.48 -8.34
C GLU A 88 -3.66 3.46 -7.46
N PHE A 89 -4.87 3.81 -7.01
CA PHE A 89 -5.74 2.95 -6.23
C PHE A 89 -7.09 2.77 -6.94
N GLN A 90 -7.33 1.60 -7.53
CA GLN A 90 -8.60 1.28 -8.18
C GLN A 90 -9.35 0.21 -7.42
N LYS A 91 -10.59 0.53 -7.01
CA LYS A 91 -11.48 -0.37 -6.24
C LYS A 91 -10.84 -0.88 -4.94
N CYS A 92 -9.91 -0.10 -4.39
CA CYS A 92 -9.29 -0.41 -3.11
C CYS A 92 -10.06 0.29 -1.99
N TYR A 93 -10.44 -0.44 -0.94
CA TYR A 93 -11.16 0.13 0.19
C TYR A 93 -10.84 -0.59 1.51
N SER A 94 -10.92 0.17 2.60
CA SER A 94 -10.88 -0.32 3.97
C SER A 94 -12.25 -0.17 4.62
N GLU A 95 -12.62 -1.05 5.55
CA GLU A 95 -13.90 -0.93 6.26
C GLU A 95 -13.88 0.19 7.32
N GLU A 96 -12.76 0.44 8.00
CA GLU A 96 -12.68 1.49 9.01
C GLU A 96 -12.10 2.82 8.47
N THR A 97 -10.81 2.85 8.07
CA THR A 97 -10.14 4.14 7.78
C THR A 97 -9.16 4.14 6.59
N GLY A 98 -9.15 5.23 5.83
CA GLY A 98 -8.14 5.49 4.78
C GLY A 98 -8.53 5.07 3.36
N GLY A 99 -9.70 4.46 3.13
CA GLY A 99 -10.11 4.10 1.76
C GLY A 99 -9.08 3.18 1.12
N GLY A 100 -8.45 3.56 0.01
CA GLY A 100 -7.37 2.78 -0.61
C GLY A 100 -5.99 2.90 0.07
N MET A 101 -5.72 4.00 0.78
CA MET A 101 -4.40 4.33 1.33
C MET A 101 -4.50 4.96 2.72
N HIS A 102 -3.74 4.43 3.67
CA HIS A 102 -3.58 5.01 5.00
C HIS A 102 -2.11 5.31 5.28
N VAL A 103 -1.81 6.54 5.71
CA VAL A 103 -0.47 6.98 6.11
C VAL A 103 -0.59 7.58 7.51
N LEU A 104 0.16 7.05 8.47
CA LEU A 104 0.13 7.52 9.85
C LEU A 104 1.01 8.77 10.06
N GLY A 105 2.15 8.82 9.35
CA GLY A 105 3.01 10.01 9.28
C GLY A 105 2.55 10.98 8.20
N ASP A 106 3.50 11.71 7.60
CA ASP A 106 3.19 12.69 6.57
C ASP A 106 3.09 12.03 5.18
N LEU A 107 2.05 12.40 4.43
CA LEU A 107 1.97 12.17 2.99
C LEU A 107 2.50 13.40 2.26
N THR A 108 3.67 13.27 1.63
CA THR A 108 4.30 14.34 0.86
C THR A 108 4.32 14.00 -0.63
N GLN A 109 3.73 14.87 -1.46
CA GLN A 109 3.77 14.76 -2.91
C GLN A 109 4.66 15.87 -3.49
N LEU A 110 5.79 15.48 -4.07
CA LEU A 110 6.78 16.36 -4.71
C LEU A 110 6.72 16.25 -6.24
N GLY A 111 5.50 16.13 -6.79
CA GLY A 111 5.22 15.90 -8.20
C GLY A 111 4.61 14.51 -8.46
N GLY A 112 4.11 14.28 -9.68
CA GLY A 112 3.42 13.02 -10.03
C GLY A 112 1.91 13.06 -9.78
N MET A 113 1.29 11.89 -9.70
CA MET A 113 -0.14 11.72 -9.40
C MET A 113 -0.33 10.64 -8.33
N ILE A 114 -1.25 10.91 -7.39
CA ILE A 114 -1.82 9.96 -6.43
C ILE A 114 -3.33 9.96 -6.62
#